data_AF-A0A0B5HCN2-F1
#
_entry.id   AF-A0A0B5HCN2-F1
#
_cell.length_a   1.000
_cell.length_b   1.000
_cell.length_c   1.000
_cell.angle_alpha   90.00
_cell.angle_beta   90.00
_cell.angle_gamma   90.00
#
_symmetry.space_group_name_H-M   'P 1'
#
loop_
_entity.id
_entity.type
_entity.pdbx_description
1 polymer ?
#
loop_
_entity_poly.entity_id
_entity_poly.type
_entity_poly.pdbx_seq_one_letter_code
_entity_poly.pdbx_strand_id
1 'polypeptide(L)'
;DLREIQDWIVRRQLLGTPGVADVASFGGYLKQYEISINPDKLRSHNLGLADVFAALEKNNQNTGGAYIDKKPNAYFIRSEGLIESVEDIGKIVVSNTEGGIPILIRNIAEVRFGHATRYGAMTYNAEGEVVGAIVLMLKGENSNAVVRDVKERIEQIKATLPEGVTIDTFLDRSNLVGRAIRTVEKNLIEGALIVILILVLFLGNLRAGLIVASVIPLSMLFAISLMRVFGVSGNLMSLGAIDFGIIVDGAVIIVEATMHHLGLRKISQRLSQDEMDAEVYESASKIRSSAAFGEIIILIVYLPILALVGI
;
A
#
# COMPACT_ATOMS: atom_id res chain seq x y z
N ASP A 1 2.28 28.31 0.41
CA ASP A 1 1.04 27.92 1.12
C ASP A 1 0.66 26.46 0.89
N LEU A 2 0.38 25.99 -0.33
CA LEU A 2 0.00 24.59 -0.57
C LEU A 2 1.03 23.56 -0.04
N ARG A 3 2.33 23.87 -0.15
CA ARG A 3 3.40 23.02 0.39
C ARG A 3 3.38 22.92 1.91
N GLU A 4 3.04 24.02 2.58
CA GLU A 4 2.92 24.09 4.04
C GLU A 4 1.72 23.27 4.52
N ILE A 5 0.59 23.38 3.83
CA ILE A 5 -0.60 22.55 4.07
C ILE A 5 -0.26 21.07 3.88
N GLN A 6 0.43 20.72 2.80
CA GLN A 6 0.83 19.35 2.53
C GLN A 6 1.74 18.78 3.63
N ASP A 7 2.79 19.49 4.02
CA ASP A 7 3.80 18.96 4.95
C ASP A 7 3.32 18.96 6.42
N TRP A 8 2.53 19.95 6.83
CA TRP A 8 2.14 20.12 8.24
C TRP A 8 0.71 19.68 8.55
N ILE A 9 -0.19 19.64 7.57
CA ILE A 9 -1.59 19.23 7.78
C ILE A 9 -1.82 17.85 7.18
N VAL A 10 -1.66 17.69 5.86
CA VAL A 10 -2.03 16.46 5.15
C VAL A 10 -1.11 15.30 5.52
N ARG A 11 0.22 15.48 5.38
CA ARG A 11 1.23 14.46 5.67
C ARG A 11 1.11 13.93 7.11
N ARG A 12 1.02 14.83 8.10
CA ARG A 12 0.91 14.44 9.52
C ARG A 12 -0.34 13.60 9.80
N GLN A 13 -1.47 13.96 9.19
CA GLN A 13 -2.72 13.23 9.39
C GLN A 13 -2.74 11.88 8.67
N LEU A 14 -2.02 11.75 7.54
CA LEU A 14 -1.91 10.50 6.78
C LEU A 14 -0.91 9.52 7.39
N LEU A 15 0.19 9.99 7.98
CA LEU A 15 1.19 9.13 8.63
C LEU A 15 0.62 8.29 9.79
N GLY A 16 -0.51 8.72 10.39
CA GLY A 16 -1.21 7.94 11.41
C GLY A 16 -2.07 6.79 10.86
N THR A 17 -2.15 6.61 9.55
CA THR A 17 -3.01 5.58 8.93
C THR A 17 -2.30 4.22 8.97
N PRO A 18 -2.99 3.14 9.39
CA PRO A 18 -2.41 1.80 9.39
C PRO A 18 -1.86 1.39 8.01
N GLY A 19 -0.70 0.74 7.99
CA GLY A 19 -0.06 0.25 6.76
C GLY A 19 0.67 1.32 5.93
N VAL A 20 0.63 2.60 6.31
CA VAL A 20 1.42 3.67 5.68
C VAL A 20 2.81 3.74 6.31
N ALA A 21 3.85 3.71 5.48
CA ALA A 21 5.24 3.83 5.88
C ALA A 21 5.71 5.29 5.92
N ASP A 22 5.42 6.04 4.86
CA ASP A 22 5.74 7.47 4.76
C ASP A 22 4.82 8.13 3.74
N VAL A 23 4.75 9.45 3.78
CA VAL A 23 4.09 10.27 2.76
C VAL A 23 5.11 11.25 2.23
N ALA A 24 5.59 10.98 1.02
CA ALA A 24 6.62 11.78 0.37
C ALA A 24 5.96 12.93 -0.39
N SER A 25 6.32 14.17 -0.06
CA SER A 25 5.79 15.39 -0.68
C SER A 25 6.68 15.87 -1.82
N PHE A 26 6.11 16.23 -2.97
CA PHE A 26 6.80 16.68 -4.19
C PHE A 26 6.25 18.02 -4.68
N GLY A 27 7.11 18.79 -5.35
CA GLY A 27 6.76 20.10 -5.90
C GLY A 27 6.50 21.18 -4.83
N GLY A 28 6.15 22.38 -5.30
CA GLY A 28 5.88 23.54 -4.46
C GLY A 28 7.12 24.21 -3.87
N TYR A 29 6.85 25.27 -3.13
CA TYR A 29 7.88 26.09 -2.48
C TYR A 29 7.92 25.77 -0.98
N LEU A 30 9.03 25.19 -0.52
CA LEU A 30 9.27 24.98 0.91
C LEU A 30 9.63 26.33 1.53
N LYS A 31 8.72 26.85 2.35
CA LYS A 31 8.89 28.13 3.05
C LYS A 31 10.16 28.12 3.90
N GLN A 32 10.99 29.13 3.72
CA GLN A 32 12.19 29.35 4.51
C GLN A 32 12.28 30.82 4.95
N TYR A 33 12.89 31.03 6.10
CA TYR A 33 13.31 32.36 6.52
C TYR A 33 14.64 32.66 5.83
N GLU A 34 14.63 33.62 4.90
CA GLU A 34 15.81 34.02 4.14
C GLU A 34 16.39 35.29 4.75
N ILE A 35 17.69 35.27 5.02
CA ILE A 35 18.45 36.42 5.50
C ILE A 35 19.41 36.82 4.37
N SER A 36 19.01 37.81 3.57
CA SER A 36 19.79 38.31 2.44
C SER A 36 20.79 39.35 2.95
N ILE A 37 22.02 38.92 3.19
CA ILE A 37 23.09 39.75 3.76
C ILE A 37 23.61 40.75 2.73
N ASN A 38 23.81 42.01 3.14
CA ASN A 38 24.45 43.03 2.32
C ASN A 38 25.96 43.10 2.63
N PRO A 39 26.85 42.70 1.70
CA PRO A 39 28.30 42.67 1.95
C PRO A 39 28.91 44.04 2.26
N ASP A 40 28.36 45.12 1.70
CA ASP A 40 28.88 46.47 1.93
C ASP A 40 28.57 46.96 3.34
N LYS A 41 27.34 46.70 3.81
CA LYS A 41 26.95 47.02 5.20
C LYS A 41 27.70 46.17 6.22
N LEU A 42 27.95 44.90 5.90
CA LEU A 42 28.75 44.01 6.75
C LEU A 42 30.18 44.57 6.93
N ARG A 43 30.81 44.98 5.82
CA ARG A 43 32.15 45.58 5.81
C ARG A 43 32.20 46.92 6.52
N SER A 44 31.19 47.79 6.36
CA SER A 44 31.17 49.10 7.05
C SER A 44 31.10 48.98 8.57
N HIS A 45 30.60 47.86 9.08
CA HIS A 45 30.55 47.55 10.52
C HIS A 45 31.71 46.68 11.00
N ASN A 46 32.69 46.38 10.14
CA ASN A 46 33.82 45.48 10.43
C ASN A 46 33.38 44.10 10.96
N LEU A 47 32.28 43.57 10.42
CA LEU A 47 31.73 42.27 10.77
C LEU A 47 32.04 41.23 9.69
N GLY A 48 32.25 39.99 10.11
CA GLY A 48 32.36 38.83 9.24
C GLY A 48 31.05 38.06 9.12
N LEU A 49 30.95 37.20 8.11
CA LEU A 49 29.80 36.32 7.93
C LEU A 49 29.64 35.35 9.11
N ALA A 50 30.76 34.91 9.70
CA ALA A 50 30.77 34.04 10.86
C ALA A 50 30.10 34.66 12.09
N ASP A 51 30.23 35.98 12.29
CA ASP A 51 29.62 36.69 13.41
C ASP A 51 28.09 36.64 13.31
N VAL A 52 27.55 36.77 12.10
CA VAL A 52 26.11 36.67 11.83
C VAL A 52 25.60 35.26 12.13
N PHE A 53 26.33 34.22 11.69
CA PHE A 53 25.96 32.84 11.98
C PHE A 53 25.97 32.54 13.48
N ALA A 54 27.02 32.95 14.19
CA ALA A 54 27.14 32.75 15.64
C ALA A 54 26.02 33.49 16.41
N ALA A 55 25.66 34.70 15.97
CA ALA A 55 24.56 35.45 16.54
C ALA A 55 23.22 34.75 16.33
N LEU A 56 22.95 34.22 15.14
CA LEU A 56 21.73 33.47 14.85
C LEU A 56 21.61 32.18 15.66
N GLU A 57 22.69 31.41 15.76
CA GLU A 57 22.73 30.14 16.48
C GLU A 57 22.47 30.32 17.99
N LYS A 58 23.03 31.38 18.58
CA LYS A 58 22.88 31.67 20.03
C LYS A 58 21.49 32.15 20.42
N ASN A 59 20.74 32.76 19.49
CA ASN A 59 19.49 33.48 19.76
C ASN A 59 18.22 32.73 19.31
N ASN A 60 18.29 31.41 19.10
CA ASN A 60 17.12 30.61 18.73
C ASN A 60 16.98 29.35 19.61
N GLN A 61 16.80 29.56 20.93
CA GLN A 61 16.64 28.47 21.88
C GLN A 61 15.81 28.87 23.10
N ASN A 62 15.04 27.92 23.63
CA ASN A 62 14.38 28.04 24.93
C ASN A 62 15.24 27.37 26.00
N THR A 63 15.20 27.89 27.24
CA THR A 63 15.95 27.35 28.38
C THR A 63 15.04 27.24 29.62
N GLY A 64 15.23 26.19 30.42
CA GLY A 64 14.51 25.99 31.68
C GLY A 64 15.26 26.60 32.87
N GLY A 65 14.54 27.29 33.76
CA GLY A 65 15.08 27.92 34.97
C GLY A 65 14.72 27.20 36.26
N ALA A 66 14.38 25.91 36.21
CA ALA A 66 13.83 25.12 37.32
C ALA A 66 12.50 25.69 37.85
N TYR A 67 12.27 25.66 39.16
CA TYR A 67 11.04 26.16 39.78
C TYR A 67 11.31 26.92 41.07
N ILE A 68 10.43 27.85 41.40
CA ILE A 68 10.38 28.55 42.67
C ILE A 68 9.28 27.90 43.50
N ASP A 69 9.64 27.31 44.63
CA ASP A 69 8.66 26.77 45.58
C ASP A 69 8.04 27.90 46.41
N LYS A 70 6.73 28.10 46.26
CA LYS A 70 5.93 29.08 47.01
C LYS A 70 4.64 28.40 47.46
N LYS A 71 4.74 27.58 48.53
CA LYS A 71 3.62 26.82 49.10
C LYS A 71 2.32 27.63 49.14
N PRO A 72 1.19 27.06 48.68
CA PRO A 72 1.01 25.66 48.24
C PRO A 72 1.42 25.35 46.79
N ASN A 73 1.97 26.32 46.03
CA ASN A 73 2.24 26.18 44.60
C ASN A 73 3.74 26.16 44.27
N ALA A 74 4.12 25.44 43.21
CA ALA A 74 5.45 25.55 42.60
C ALA A 74 5.33 26.31 41.28
N TYR A 75 6.17 27.33 41.08
CA TYR A 75 6.20 28.15 39.87
C TYR A 75 7.38 27.76 39.01
N PHE A 76 7.13 27.16 37.85
CA PHE A 76 8.19 26.80 36.90
C PHE A 76 8.70 28.05 36.17
N ILE A 77 10.02 28.19 36.09
CA ILE A 77 10.67 29.26 35.32
C ILE A 77 11.02 28.72 33.94
N ARG A 78 10.59 29.41 32.89
CA ARG A 78 10.90 29.13 31.49
C ARG A 78 11.35 30.42 30.81
N SER A 79 12.42 30.36 30.00
CA SER A 79 12.75 31.44 29.08
C SER A 79 12.10 31.23 27.72
N GLU A 80 11.71 32.34 27.09
CA GLU A 80 11.19 32.40 25.74
C GLU A 80 12.26 33.06 24.86
N GLY A 81 12.93 32.24 24.05
CA GLY A 81 14.01 32.66 23.16
C GLY A 81 13.94 31.98 21.79
N LEU A 82 12.80 31.36 21.45
CA LEU A 82 12.53 30.81 20.13
C LEU A 82 12.10 31.95 19.19
N ILE A 83 12.61 31.93 17.98
CA ILE A 83 12.23 32.89 16.95
C ILE A 83 10.89 32.47 16.35
N GLU A 84 9.91 33.36 16.37
CA GLU A 84 8.57 33.09 15.82
C GLU A 84 8.29 33.87 14.53
N SER A 85 8.93 35.03 14.34
CA SER A 85 8.63 35.95 13.26
C SER A 85 9.88 36.47 12.52
N VAL A 86 9.66 37.01 11.32
CA VAL A 86 10.72 37.66 10.51
C VAL A 86 11.27 38.87 11.25
N GLU A 87 10.40 39.58 11.97
CA GLU A 87 10.73 40.76 12.76
C GLU A 87 11.67 40.41 13.91
N ASP A 88 11.52 39.23 14.53
CA ASP A 88 12.38 38.80 15.63
C ASP A 88 13.79 38.47 15.14
N ILE A 89 13.91 37.84 13.97
CA ILE A 89 15.22 37.66 13.31
C ILE A 89 15.89 39.01 13.09
N GLY A 90 15.14 40.01 12.63
CA GLY A 90 15.66 41.35 12.39
C GLY A 90 16.16 42.07 13.66
N LYS A 91 15.67 41.70 14.84
CA LYS A 91 16.06 42.26 16.15
C LYS A 91 17.26 41.56 16.80
N ILE A 92 17.78 40.49 16.21
CA ILE A 92 18.93 39.77 16.76
C ILE A 92 20.15 40.68 16.75
N VAL A 93 20.82 40.78 17.89
CA VAL A 93 22.05 41.55 18.06
C VAL A 93 23.24 40.71 17.58
N VAL A 94 23.99 41.24 16.62
CA VAL A 94 25.18 40.58 16.06
C VAL A 94 26.43 41.02 16.80
N SER A 95 26.58 42.32 17.03
CA SER A 95 27.69 42.90 17.79
C SER A 95 27.28 44.25 18.35
N ASN A 96 28.10 44.81 19.23
CA ASN A 96 27.94 46.17 19.74
C ASN A 96 29.08 47.03 19.19
N THR A 97 28.75 48.25 18.76
CA THR A 97 29.76 49.27 18.45
C THR A 97 30.58 49.64 19.69
N GLU A 98 31.75 50.25 19.51
CA GLU A 98 32.60 50.75 20.61
C GLU A 98 31.84 51.72 21.55
N GLY A 99 30.83 52.43 21.04
CA GLY A 99 29.95 53.30 21.81
C GLY A 99 28.77 52.61 22.49
N GLY A 100 28.69 51.27 22.48
CA GLY A 100 27.62 50.50 23.12
C GLY A 100 26.31 50.39 22.33
N ILE A 101 26.24 50.94 21.12
CA ILE A 101 25.04 50.84 20.27
C ILE A 101 24.99 49.44 19.63
N PRO A 102 23.89 48.68 19.79
CA PRO A 102 23.77 47.34 19.22
C PRO A 102 23.57 47.38 17.71
N ILE A 103 24.29 46.51 17.01
CA ILE A 103 24.17 46.26 15.57
C ILE A 103 23.27 45.06 15.38
N LEU A 104 22.11 45.29 14.75
CA LEU A 104 21.08 44.29 14.56
C LEU A 104 21.16 43.65 13.17
N ILE A 105 20.59 42.46 13.00
CA ILE A 105 20.51 41.80 11.68
C ILE A 105 19.83 42.71 10.65
N ARG A 106 18.75 43.41 11.00
CA ARG A 106 18.08 44.35 10.08
C ARG A 106 18.97 45.50 9.58
N ASN A 107 20.06 45.81 10.29
CA ASN A 107 20.99 46.85 9.87
C ASN A 107 21.91 46.34 8.75
N ILE A 108 22.21 45.04 8.72
CA ILE A 108 23.21 44.43 7.82
C ILE A 108 22.61 43.48 6.79
N ALA A 109 21.36 43.07 6.95
CA ALA A 109 20.67 42.12 6.09
C ALA A 109 19.18 42.46 5.94
N GLU A 110 18.59 42.02 4.83
CA GLU A 110 17.15 42.01 4.63
C GLU A 110 16.61 40.64 5.04
N VAL A 111 15.62 40.59 5.92
CA VAL A 111 14.97 39.35 6.34
C VAL A 111 13.62 39.26 5.67
N ARG A 112 13.36 38.17 4.96
CA ARG A 112 12.09 37.95 4.24
C ARG A 112 11.73 36.47 4.20
N PHE A 113 10.50 36.18 3.80
CA PHE A 113 10.13 34.83 3.41
C PHE A 113 10.73 34.51 2.05
N GLY A 114 11.56 33.48 2.01
CA GLY A 114 12.09 32.88 0.80
C GLY A 114 11.62 31.43 0.67
N HIS A 115 12.30 30.70 -0.19
CA HIS A 115 12.06 29.28 -0.36
C HIS A 115 13.38 28.52 -0.49
N ALA A 116 13.37 27.26 -0.06
CA ALA A 116 14.50 26.37 -0.26
C ALA A 116 14.82 26.20 -1.75
N THR A 117 16.07 25.86 -2.05
CA THR A 117 16.48 25.40 -3.38
C THR A 117 15.59 24.22 -3.76
N ARG A 118 14.96 24.33 -4.92
CA ARG A 118 14.05 23.31 -5.42
C ARG A 118 14.87 22.20 -6.08
N TYR A 119 14.61 20.96 -5.65
CA TYR A 119 15.14 19.76 -6.29
C TYR A 119 14.13 19.12 -7.26
N GLY A 120 12.92 19.68 -7.37
CA GLY A 120 11.88 19.18 -8.26
C GLY A 120 10.73 20.15 -8.47
N ALA A 121 9.96 19.88 -9.53
CA ALA A 121 8.73 20.55 -9.89
C ALA A 121 7.67 19.48 -10.21
N MET A 122 6.42 19.74 -9.86
CA MET A 122 5.31 18.89 -10.24
C MET A 122 4.29 19.74 -10.97
N THR A 123 3.89 19.31 -12.16
CA THR A 123 2.84 19.95 -12.95
C THR A 123 1.68 18.98 -13.14
N TYR A 124 0.46 19.49 -13.14
CA TYR A 124 -0.74 18.66 -13.31
C TYR A 124 -1.55 19.15 -14.50
N ASN A 125 -1.93 18.22 -15.39
CA ASN A 125 -2.79 18.44 -16.56
C ASN A 125 -2.48 19.68 -17.44
N ALA A 126 -1.22 20.12 -17.49
CA ALA A 126 -0.78 21.33 -18.17
C ALA A 126 -1.44 22.65 -17.66
N GLU A 127 -2.14 22.62 -16.53
CA GLU A 127 -2.81 23.77 -15.93
C GLU A 127 -1.89 24.59 -15.00
N GLY A 128 -0.72 24.05 -14.64
CA GLY A 128 0.29 24.75 -13.88
C GLY A 128 1.09 23.86 -12.94
N GLU A 129 1.88 24.51 -12.08
CA GLU A 129 2.62 23.84 -11.01
C GLU A 129 1.70 23.55 -9.82
N VAL A 130 1.77 22.34 -9.30
CA VAL A 130 1.00 21.89 -8.14
C VAL A 130 1.92 21.28 -7.08
N VAL A 131 1.37 21.09 -5.89
CA VAL A 131 1.99 20.29 -4.83
C VAL A 131 1.33 18.93 -4.81
N GLY A 132 2.12 17.86 -4.81
CA GLY A 132 1.61 16.50 -4.73
C GLY A 132 2.30 15.69 -3.65
N ALA A 133 1.77 14.50 -3.44
CA ALA A 133 2.32 13.55 -2.49
C ALA A 133 2.11 12.12 -2.96
N ILE A 134 3.05 11.25 -2.59
CA ILE A 134 2.94 9.80 -2.79
C ILE A 134 2.91 9.15 -1.42
N VAL A 135 1.86 8.36 -1.18
CA VAL A 135 1.74 7.53 0.01
C VAL A 135 2.52 6.25 -0.21
N LEU A 136 3.53 6.02 0.61
CA LEU A 136 4.35 4.82 0.62
C LEU A 136 3.75 3.83 1.62
N MET A 137 3.55 2.60 1.19
CA MET A 137 3.00 1.51 2.00
C MET A 137 4.13 0.74 2.67
N LEU A 138 3.89 0.20 3.87
CA LEU A 138 4.79 -0.75 4.53
C LEU A 138 5.00 -1.99 3.66
N LYS A 139 6.22 -2.53 3.68
CA LYS A 139 6.57 -3.72 2.89
C LYS A 139 5.75 -4.92 3.40
N GLY A 140 5.08 -5.60 2.48
CA GLY A 140 4.27 -6.80 2.77
C GLY A 140 2.82 -6.51 3.13
N GLU A 141 2.42 -5.24 3.27
CA GLU A 141 1.02 -4.88 3.51
C GLU A 141 0.14 -5.05 2.27
N ASN A 142 -1.18 -5.10 2.49
CA ASN A 142 -2.15 -5.22 1.41
C ASN A 142 -2.46 -3.85 0.80
N SER A 143 -2.06 -3.63 -0.46
CA SER A 143 -2.27 -2.36 -1.15
C SER A 143 -3.74 -1.94 -1.27
N ASN A 144 -4.68 -2.88 -1.43
CA ASN A 144 -6.10 -2.52 -1.50
C ASN A 144 -6.64 -2.06 -0.16
N ALA A 145 -6.24 -2.71 0.94
CA ALA A 145 -6.65 -2.33 2.28
C ALA A 145 -6.08 -0.95 2.64
N VAL A 146 -4.78 -0.74 2.44
CA VAL A 146 -4.14 0.55 2.75
C VAL A 146 -4.70 1.68 1.91
N VAL A 147 -4.95 1.47 0.60
CA VAL A 147 -5.57 2.50 -0.24
C VAL A 147 -6.98 2.86 0.23
N ARG A 148 -7.78 1.88 0.67
CA ARG A 148 -9.11 2.15 1.23
C ARG A 148 -9.00 3.02 2.49
N ASP A 149 -8.14 2.63 3.43
CA ASP A 149 -7.98 3.32 4.70
C ASP A 149 -7.42 4.75 4.48
N VAL A 150 -6.51 4.91 3.51
CA VAL A 150 -6.01 6.23 3.08
C VAL A 150 -7.12 7.09 2.46
N LYS A 151 -7.99 6.53 1.62
CA LYS A 151 -9.12 7.28 1.03
C LYS A 151 -10.09 7.76 2.10
N GLU A 152 -10.44 6.89 3.05
CA GLU A 152 -11.28 7.25 4.20
C GLU A 152 -10.64 8.38 5.01
N ARG A 153 -9.32 8.31 5.23
CA ARG A 153 -8.58 9.36 5.94
C ARG A 153 -8.53 10.67 5.14
N ILE A 154 -8.39 10.62 3.81
CA ILE A 154 -8.40 11.81 2.95
C ILE A 154 -9.76 12.52 3.03
N GLU A 155 -10.89 11.79 3.04
CA GLU A 155 -12.21 12.40 3.17
C GLU A 155 -12.36 13.15 4.51
N GLN A 156 -11.79 12.63 5.59
CA GLN A 156 -11.74 13.33 6.88
C GLN A 156 -10.84 14.58 6.81
N ILE A 157 -9.67 14.48 6.17
CA ILE A 157 -8.73 15.59 6.03
C ILE A 157 -9.35 16.73 5.21
N LYS A 158 -10.09 16.41 4.13
CA LYS A 158 -10.76 17.40 3.28
C LYS A 158 -11.67 18.35 4.08
N ALA A 159 -12.33 17.87 5.13
CA ALA A 159 -13.16 18.71 6.00
C ALA A 159 -12.37 19.73 6.84
N THR A 160 -11.06 19.54 6.99
CA THR A 160 -10.16 20.44 7.75
C THR A 160 -9.37 21.40 6.86
N LEU A 161 -9.50 21.28 5.54
CA LEU A 161 -8.74 22.12 4.60
C LEU A 161 -9.36 23.53 4.49
N PRO A 162 -8.52 24.55 4.24
CA PRO A 162 -9.02 25.89 3.91
C PRO A 162 -9.89 25.91 2.65
N GLU A 163 -10.79 26.89 2.56
CA GLU A 163 -11.61 27.11 1.36
C GLU A 163 -10.71 27.29 0.12
N GLY A 164 -11.10 26.66 -0.99
CA GLY A 164 -10.37 26.71 -2.27
C GLY A 164 -9.23 25.70 -2.41
N VAL A 165 -8.95 24.87 -1.40
CA VAL A 165 -7.96 23.78 -1.50
C VAL A 165 -8.66 22.45 -1.80
N THR A 166 -8.30 21.82 -2.91
CA THR A 166 -8.80 20.49 -3.30
C THR A 166 -7.67 19.46 -3.30
N ILE A 167 -8.00 18.21 -2.97
CA ILE A 167 -7.10 17.06 -3.09
C ILE A 167 -7.63 16.16 -4.19
N ASP A 168 -6.90 16.12 -5.31
CA ASP A 168 -7.20 15.26 -6.44
C ASP A 168 -6.25 14.07 -6.51
N THR A 169 -6.82 12.88 -6.70
CA THR A 169 -6.05 11.64 -6.80
C THR A 169 -5.64 11.42 -8.25
N PHE A 170 -4.34 11.51 -8.55
CA PHE A 170 -3.82 11.30 -9.90
C PHE A 170 -3.47 9.83 -10.20
N LEU A 171 -3.12 9.04 -9.18
CA LEU A 171 -2.78 7.62 -9.33
C LEU A 171 -3.40 6.80 -8.20
N ASP A 172 -4.13 5.75 -8.57
CA ASP A 172 -4.77 4.84 -7.64
C ASP A 172 -4.53 3.38 -8.06
N ARG A 173 -3.74 2.67 -7.27
CA ARG A 173 -3.39 1.27 -7.52
C ARG A 173 -4.59 0.33 -7.38
N SER A 174 -5.59 0.68 -6.56
CA SER A 174 -6.78 -0.16 -6.34
C SER A 174 -7.61 -0.32 -7.61
N ASN A 175 -7.62 0.68 -8.50
CA ASN A 175 -8.31 0.59 -9.79
C ASN A 175 -7.71 -0.48 -10.70
N LEU A 176 -6.38 -0.58 -10.75
CA LEU A 176 -5.69 -1.60 -11.54
C LEU A 176 -5.96 -3.00 -10.96
N VAL A 177 -5.83 -3.15 -9.65
CA VAL A 177 -6.07 -4.42 -8.96
C VAL A 177 -7.53 -4.86 -9.12
N GLY A 178 -8.49 -3.95 -8.95
CA GLY A 178 -9.91 -4.24 -9.10
C GLY A 178 -10.29 -4.67 -10.52
N ARG A 179 -9.75 -4.00 -11.55
CA ARG A 179 -9.93 -4.43 -12.94
C ARG A 179 -9.33 -5.80 -13.20
N ALA A 180 -8.13 -6.07 -12.70
CA ALA A 180 -7.49 -7.37 -12.85
C ALA A 180 -8.30 -8.49 -12.19
N ILE A 181 -8.74 -8.30 -10.93
CA ILE A 181 -9.57 -9.27 -10.21
C ILE A 181 -10.87 -9.54 -10.97
N ARG A 182 -11.55 -8.51 -11.48
CA ARG A 182 -12.80 -8.68 -12.23
C ARG A 182 -12.61 -9.47 -13.52
N THR A 183 -11.50 -9.26 -14.23
CA THR A 183 -11.15 -10.04 -15.42
C THR A 183 -10.89 -11.50 -15.06
N VAL A 184 -10.16 -11.77 -13.98
CA VAL A 184 -9.90 -13.12 -13.49
C VAL A 184 -11.19 -13.82 -13.08
N GLU A 185 -12.01 -13.17 -12.27
CA GLU A 185 -13.30 -13.69 -11.83
C GLU A 185 -14.18 -14.07 -13.01
N LYS A 186 -14.30 -13.18 -13.99
CA LYS A 186 -15.05 -13.45 -15.21
C LYS A 186 -14.49 -14.65 -15.98
N ASN A 187 -13.17 -14.70 -16.17
CA ASN A 187 -12.52 -15.81 -16.87
C ASN A 187 -12.65 -17.15 -16.11
N LEU A 188 -12.59 -17.13 -14.79
CA LEU A 188 -12.79 -18.33 -13.97
C LEU A 188 -14.22 -18.85 -14.08
N ILE A 189 -15.21 -17.95 -14.03
CA ILE A 189 -16.62 -18.33 -14.18
C ILE A 189 -16.89 -18.86 -15.59
N GLU A 190 -16.43 -18.16 -16.63
CA GLU A 190 -16.59 -18.60 -18.03
C GLU A 190 -15.87 -19.92 -18.29
N GLY A 191 -14.64 -20.07 -17.80
CA GLY A 191 -13.86 -21.31 -17.90
C GLY A 191 -14.54 -22.47 -17.18
N ALA A 192 -15.01 -22.27 -15.95
CA ALA A 192 -15.73 -23.31 -15.20
C ALA A 192 -17.02 -23.73 -15.91
N LEU A 193 -17.79 -22.78 -16.46
CA LEU A 193 -19.00 -23.09 -17.23
C LEU A 193 -18.70 -23.90 -18.49
N ILE A 194 -17.63 -23.57 -19.22
CA ILE A 194 -17.20 -24.32 -20.41
C ILE A 194 -16.81 -25.76 -20.02
N VAL A 195 -16.04 -25.93 -18.94
CA VAL A 195 -15.66 -27.26 -18.45
C VAL A 195 -16.88 -28.07 -18.07
N ILE A 196 -17.82 -27.51 -17.31
CA ILE A 196 -19.08 -28.19 -16.92
C ILE A 196 -19.88 -28.60 -18.17
N LEU A 197 -20.00 -27.70 -19.15
CA LEU A 197 -20.72 -27.97 -20.40
C LEU A 197 -20.10 -29.15 -21.17
N ILE A 198 -18.77 -29.13 -21.33
CA ILE A 198 -18.02 -30.19 -22.02
C ILE A 198 -18.17 -31.51 -21.26
N LEU A 199 -18.04 -31.51 -19.93
CA LEU A 199 -18.20 -32.70 -19.10
C LEU A 199 -19.58 -33.35 -19.26
N VAL A 200 -20.65 -32.57 -19.17
CA VAL A 200 -22.02 -33.08 -19.34
C VAL A 200 -22.23 -33.65 -20.74
N LEU A 201 -21.63 -33.03 -21.78
CA LEU A 201 -21.71 -33.50 -23.16
C LEU A 201 -20.96 -34.82 -23.37
N PHE A 202 -19.74 -34.96 -22.83
CA PHE A 202 -18.94 -36.18 -22.97
C PHE A 202 -19.49 -37.36 -22.15
N LEU A 203 -19.92 -37.12 -20.92
CA LEU A 203 -20.45 -38.16 -20.03
C LEU A 203 -21.87 -38.60 -20.44
N GLY A 204 -22.62 -37.77 -21.18
CA GLY A 204 -24.01 -38.03 -21.57
C GLY A 204 -25.00 -38.14 -20.40
N ASN A 205 -24.53 -38.00 -19.16
CA ASN A 205 -25.28 -38.11 -17.92
C ASN A 205 -25.09 -36.85 -17.07
N LEU A 206 -26.16 -36.07 -16.94
CA LEU A 206 -26.15 -34.81 -16.18
C LEU A 206 -25.76 -35.00 -14.71
N ARG A 207 -26.14 -36.13 -14.09
CA ARG A 207 -25.81 -36.40 -12.68
C ARG A 207 -24.31 -36.66 -12.52
N ALA A 208 -23.71 -37.44 -13.41
CA ALA A 208 -22.28 -37.70 -13.40
C ALA A 208 -21.48 -36.42 -13.65
N GLY A 209 -21.90 -35.60 -14.63
CA GLY A 209 -21.28 -34.31 -14.91
C GLY A 209 -21.34 -33.34 -13.73
N LEU A 210 -22.48 -33.27 -13.01
CA LEU A 210 -22.61 -32.44 -11.81
C LEU A 210 -21.76 -32.93 -10.63
N ILE A 211 -21.60 -34.25 -10.47
CA ILE A 211 -20.72 -34.82 -9.45
C ILE A 211 -19.27 -34.37 -9.72
N VAL A 212 -18.79 -34.51 -10.95
CA VAL A 212 -17.44 -34.04 -11.33
C VAL A 212 -17.32 -32.52 -11.19
N ALA A 213 -18.33 -31.76 -11.63
CA ALA A 213 -18.34 -30.30 -11.51
C ALA A 213 -18.21 -29.81 -10.06
N SER A 214 -18.76 -30.56 -9.09
CA SER A 214 -18.66 -30.24 -7.66
C SER A 214 -17.24 -30.30 -7.09
N VAL A 215 -16.32 -30.99 -7.79
CA VAL A 215 -14.89 -31.06 -7.42
C VAL A 215 -14.22 -29.70 -7.61
N ILE A 216 -14.62 -28.91 -8.60
CA ILE A 216 -14.04 -27.58 -8.88
C ILE A 216 -14.13 -26.66 -7.65
N PRO A 217 -15.33 -26.34 -7.10
CA PRO A 217 -15.42 -25.45 -5.94
C PRO A 217 -14.80 -26.04 -4.68
N LEU A 218 -14.84 -27.37 -4.50
CA LEU A 218 -14.22 -28.03 -3.35
C LEU A 218 -12.69 -27.89 -3.37
N SER A 219 -12.07 -28.12 -4.53
CA SER A 219 -10.63 -27.93 -4.75
C SER A 219 -10.22 -26.47 -4.58
N MET A 220 -11.04 -25.52 -5.06
CA MET A 220 -10.78 -24.09 -4.85
C MET A 220 -10.85 -23.70 -3.36
N LEU A 221 -11.83 -24.21 -2.61
CA LEU A 221 -11.94 -23.95 -1.18
C LEU A 221 -10.72 -24.49 -0.43
N PHE A 222 -10.26 -25.70 -0.79
CA PHE A 222 -9.04 -26.29 -0.24
C PHE A 222 -7.80 -25.45 -0.58
N ALA A 223 -7.64 -25.03 -1.83
CA ALA A 223 -6.54 -24.18 -2.27
C ALA A 223 -6.52 -22.83 -1.53
N ILE A 224 -7.65 -22.13 -1.45
CA ILE A 224 -7.76 -20.85 -0.74
C ILE A 224 -7.46 -21.02 0.76
N SER A 225 -7.90 -22.14 1.36
CA SER A 225 -7.60 -22.46 2.77
C SER A 225 -6.10 -22.65 2.99
N LEU A 226 -5.42 -23.39 2.11
CA LEU A 226 -3.96 -23.56 2.18
C LEU A 226 -3.22 -22.24 1.93
N MET A 227 -3.66 -21.42 0.98
CA MET A 227 -3.07 -20.09 0.74
C MET A 227 -3.13 -19.22 1.99
N ARG A 228 -4.24 -19.26 2.75
CA ARG A 228 -4.36 -18.56 4.02
C ARG A 228 -3.38 -19.09 5.07
N VAL A 229 -3.19 -20.41 5.14
CA VAL A 229 -2.26 -21.04 6.10
C VAL A 229 -0.79 -20.71 5.76
N PHE A 230 -0.42 -20.73 4.48
CA PHE A 230 0.93 -20.43 4.01
C PHE A 230 1.21 -18.94 3.78
N GLY A 231 0.23 -18.06 4.00
CA GLY A 231 0.38 -16.62 3.81
C GLY A 231 0.58 -16.17 2.36
N VAL A 232 0.17 -16.99 1.38
CA VAL A 232 0.29 -16.67 -0.05
C VAL A 232 -0.85 -15.75 -0.46
N SER A 233 -0.52 -14.60 -1.04
CA SER A 233 -1.52 -13.63 -1.50
C SER A 233 -2.34 -14.19 -2.67
N GLY A 234 -3.67 -14.03 -2.62
CA GLY A 234 -4.56 -14.26 -3.76
C GLY A 234 -4.46 -13.16 -4.81
N ASN A 235 -3.40 -13.19 -5.61
CA ASN A 235 -3.17 -12.24 -6.70
C ASN A 235 -3.46 -12.86 -8.08
N LEU A 236 -3.40 -12.04 -9.13
CA LEU A 236 -3.65 -12.47 -10.51
C LEU A 236 -2.79 -13.67 -10.92
N MET A 237 -1.53 -13.74 -10.49
CA MET A 237 -0.61 -14.83 -10.83
C MET A 237 -0.99 -16.12 -10.10
N SER A 238 -1.37 -16.03 -8.82
CA SER A 238 -1.76 -17.21 -8.04
C SER A 238 -3.14 -17.75 -8.44
N LEU A 239 -4.13 -16.89 -8.71
CA LEU A 239 -5.45 -17.34 -9.17
C LEU A 239 -5.45 -17.72 -10.66
N GLY A 240 -4.66 -17.04 -11.48
CA GLY A 240 -4.55 -17.32 -12.91
C GLY A 240 -3.81 -18.61 -13.23
N ALA A 241 -3.03 -19.14 -12.28
CA ALA A 241 -2.37 -20.44 -12.41
C ALA A 241 -3.32 -21.65 -12.19
N ILE A 242 -4.59 -21.41 -11.86
CA ILE A 242 -5.58 -22.48 -11.66
C ILE A 242 -6.04 -22.99 -13.03
N ASP A 243 -5.63 -24.21 -13.37
CA ASP A 243 -6.13 -24.93 -14.54
C ASP A 243 -7.23 -25.92 -14.15
N PHE A 244 -8.47 -25.63 -14.54
CA PHE A 244 -9.60 -26.51 -14.26
C PHE A 244 -9.46 -27.88 -14.90
N GLY A 245 -8.83 -27.98 -16.08
CA GLY A 245 -8.66 -29.25 -16.78
C GLY A 245 -7.87 -30.25 -15.95
N ILE A 246 -6.77 -29.79 -15.35
CA ILE A 246 -5.94 -30.58 -14.43
C ILE A 246 -6.71 -30.93 -13.15
N ILE A 247 -7.50 -29.99 -12.62
CA ILE A 247 -8.24 -30.20 -11.35
C ILE A 247 -9.34 -31.25 -11.49
N VAL A 248 -10.01 -31.33 -12.64
CA VAL A 248 -11.12 -32.29 -12.85
C VAL A 248 -10.67 -33.64 -13.38
N ASP A 249 -9.48 -33.76 -13.97
CA ASP A 249 -9.03 -34.96 -14.70
C ASP A 249 -9.16 -36.26 -13.86
N GLY A 250 -8.62 -36.27 -12.64
CA GLY A 250 -8.71 -37.44 -11.76
C GLY A 250 -10.15 -37.87 -11.44
N ALA A 251 -11.04 -36.90 -11.22
CA ALA A 251 -12.46 -37.16 -10.96
C ALA A 251 -13.18 -37.68 -12.22
N VAL A 252 -12.85 -37.14 -13.40
CA VAL A 252 -13.38 -37.60 -14.69
C VAL A 252 -12.98 -39.04 -14.96
N ILE A 253 -11.71 -39.40 -14.78
CA ILE A 253 -11.20 -40.76 -15.02
C ILE A 253 -11.95 -41.78 -14.14
N ILE A 254 -12.15 -41.48 -12.85
CA ILE A 254 -12.84 -42.37 -11.92
C ILE A 254 -14.33 -42.50 -12.27
N VAL A 255 -15.01 -41.39 -12.57
CA VAL A 255 -16.43 -41.40 -12.92
C VAL A 255 -16.67 -42.11 -14.25
N GLU A 256 -15.89 -41.80 -15.28
CA GLU A 256 -15.98 -42.44 -16.60
C GLU A 256 -15.76 -43.94 -16.49
N ALA A 257 -14.72 -44.38 -15.77
CA ALA A 257 -14.46 -45.79 -15.59
C ALA A 257 -15.57 -46.51 -14.84
N THR A 258 -16.16 -45.87 -13.83
CA THR A 258 -17.29 -46.42 -13.08
C THR A 258 -18.54 -46.52 -13.95
N MET A 259 -18.84 -45.51 -14.76
CA MET A 259 -19.94 -45.59 -15.74
C MET A 259 -19.69 -46.66 -16.80
N HIS A 260 -18.47 -46.77 -17.30
CA HIS A 260 -18.07 -47.77 -18.29
C HIS A 260 -18.16 -49.20 -17.71
N HIS A 261 -17.71 -49.41 -16.47
CA HIS A 261 -17.84 -50.68 -15.74
C HIS A 261 -19.31 -51.09 -15.55
N LEU A 262 -20.16 -50.15 -15.14
CA LEU A 262 -21.60 -50.37 -15.00
C LEU A 262 -22.31 -50.60 -16.35
N GLY A 263 -21.88 -49.90 -17.40
CA GLY A 263 -22.44 -50.01 -18.75
C GLY A 263 -22.12 -51.33 -19.46
N LEU A 264 -20.89 -51.84 -19.29
CA LEU A 264 -20.47 -53.12 -19.86
C LEU A 264 -21.15 -54.33 -19.23
N ARG A 265 -21.48 -54.27 -17.94
CA ARG A 265 -22.06 -55.42 -17.21
C ARG A 265 -23.51 -55.76 -17.59
N LYS A 266 -24.17 -55.01 -18.50
CA LYS A 266 -25.58 -55.22 -18.95
C LYS A 266 -26.47 -55.72 -17.80
N ILE A 267 -26.40 -55.00 -16.67
CA ILE A 267 -27.08 -55.39 -15.44
C ILE A 267 -28.58 -55.39 -15.73
N SER A 268 -29.15 -56.60 -15.82
CA SER A 268 -30.52 -56.81 -16.30
C SER A 268 -31.58 -56.55 -15.22
N GLN A 269 -31.15 -56.25 -14.00
CA GLN A 269 -31.99 -55.91 -12.84
C GLN A 269 -31.51 -54.61 -12.20
N ARG A 270 -32.43 -53.84 -11.61
CA ARG A 270 -32.05 -52.67 -10.79
C ARG A 270 -31.30 -53.18 -9.55
N LEU A 271 -30.03 -52.79 -9.43
CA LEU A 271 -29.21 -53.06 -8.25
C LEU A 271 -29.84 -52.44 -7.01
N SER A 272 -29.70 -53.12 -5.88
CA SER A 272 -29.88 -52.52 -4.55
C SER A 272 -28.80 -51.44 -4.30
N GLN A 273 -29.02 -50.55 -3.33
CA GLN A 273 -28.03 -49.53 -2.95
C GLN A 273 -26.71 -50.18 -2.50
N ASP A 274 -26.77 -51.24 -1.70
CA ASP A 274 -25.57 -51.94 -1.21
C ASP A 274 -24.77 -52.59 -2.35
N GLU A 275 -25.47 -53.11 -3.37
CA GLU A 275 -24.84 -53.70 -4.55
C GLU A 275 -24.22 -52.61 -5.44
N MET A 276 -24.89 -51.45 -5.57
CA MET A 276 -24.36 -50.29 -6.28
C MET A 276 -23.09 -49.74 -5.61
N ASP A 277 -23.10 -49.61 -4.28
CA ASP A 277 -21.96 -49.11 -3.53
C ASP A 277 -20.75 -50.06 -3.65
N ALA A 278 -21.00 -51.38 -3.63
CA ALA A 278 -19.96 -52.38 -3.85
C ALA A 278 -19.36 -52.31 -5.26
N GLU A 279 -20.19 -52.16 -6.30
CA GLU A 279 -19.74 -52.04 -7.69
C GLU A 279 -18.95 -50.75 -7.94
N VAL A 280 -19.43 -49.62 -7.41
CA VAL A 280 -18.72 -48.33 -7.47
C VAL A 280 -17.38 -48.43 -6.75
N TYR A 281 -17.34 -49.05 -5.56
CA TYR A 281 -16.10 -49.24 -4.81
C TYR A 281 -15.10 -50.12 -5.56
N GLU A 282 -15.54 -51.25 -6.13
CA GLU A 282 -14.68 -52.17 -6.88
C GLU A 282 -14.09 -51.47 -8.12
N SER A 283 -14.92 -50.76 -8.88
CA SER A 283 -14.49 -50.00 -10.06
C SER A 283 -13.53 -48.88 -9.70
N ALA A 284 -13.88 -48.03 -8.73
CA ALA A 284 -13.05 -46.92 -8.31
C ALA A 284 -11.71 -47.39 -7.73
N SER A 285 -11.69 -48.50 -6.97
CA SER A 285 -10.46 -49.04 -6.38
C SER A 285 -9.45 -49.50 -7.42
N LYS A 286 -9.90 -50.09 -8.54
CA LYS A 286 -9.02 -50.56 -9.62
C LYS A 286 -8.25 -49.43 -10.31
N ILE A 287 -8.81 -48.23 -10.38
CA ILE A 287 -8.27 -47.11 -11.17
C ILE A 287 -7.68 -46.00 -10.30
N ARG A 288 -7.99 -46.00 -9.00
CA ARG A 288 -7.47 -45.04 -8.02
C ARG A 288 -5.95 -44.92 -8.04
N SER A 289 -5.22 -46.04 -8.09
CA SER A 289 -3.76 -46.04 -8.09
C SER A 289 -3.18 -45.38 -9.34
N SER A 290 -3.77 -45.65 -10.50
CA SER A 290 -3.38 -45.05 -11.79
C SER A 290 -3.67 -43.54 -11.83
N ALA A 291 -4.86 -43.12 -11.38
CA ALA A 291 -5.23 -41.71 -11.31
C ALA A 291 -4.33 -40.94 -10.35
N ALA A 292 -4.11 -41.46 -9.13
CA ALA A 292 -3.24 -40.84 -8.14
C ALA A 292 -1.78 -40.74 -8.60
N PHE A 293 -1.27 -41.73 -9.34
CA PHE A 293 0.08 -41.66 -9.91
C PHE A 293 0.22 -40.54 -10.95
N GLY A 294 -0.80 -40.33 -11.78
CA GLY A 294 -0.87 -39.21 -12.72
C GLY A 294 -0.84 -37.85 -12.02
N GLU A 295 -1.64 -37.70 -10.96
CA GLU A 295 -1.67 -36.47 -10.14
C GLU A 295 -0.31 -36.18 -9.47
N ILE A 296 0.40 -37.22 -8.99
CA ILE A 296 1.75 -37.08 -8.44
C ILE A 296 2.74 -36.59 -9.50
N ILE A 297 2.67 -37.09 -10.73
CA ILE A 297 3.54 -36.62 -11.83
C ILE A 297 3.31 -35.13 -12.07
N ILE A 298 2.04 -34.72 -12.17
CA ILE A 298 1.68 -33.30 -12.34
C ILE A 298 2.28 -32.48 -11.19
N LEU A 299 2.10 -32.90 -9.94
CA LEU A 299 2.68 -32.21 -8.77
C LEU A 299 4.21 -32.06 -8.88
N ILE A 300 4.92 -33.12 -9.30
CA ILE A 300 6.38 -33.10 -9.47
C ILE A 300 6.80 -32.15 -10.60
N VAL A 301 6.04 -32.08 -11.69
CA VAL A 301 6.30 -31.15 -12.81
C VAL A 301 6.19 -29.68 -12.38
N TYR A 302 5.35 -29.36 -11.39
CA TYR A 302 5.22 -28.01 -10.84
C TYR A 302 6.26 -27.67 -9.76
N LEU A 303 6.95 -28.66 -9.18
CA LEU A 303 7.93 -28.45 -8.10
C LEU A 303 9.09 -27.51 -8.48
N PRO A 304 9.66 -27.54 -9.70
CA PRO A 304 10.69 -26.59 -10.12
C PRO A 304 10.25 -25.12 -10.09
N ILE A 305 8.96 -24.83 -10.24
CA ILE A 305 8.44 -23.45 -10.18
C ILE A 305 8.64 -22.87 -8.77
N LEU A 306 8.58 -23.70 -7.73
CA LEU A 306 8.83 -23.27 -6.35
C LEU A 306 10.32 -22.96 -6.09
N ALA A 307 11.24 -23.46 -6.93
CA ALA A 307 12.67 -23.21 -6.81
C ALA A 307 13.11 -21.89 -7.49
N LEU A 308 12.24 -21.26 -8.29
CA LEU A 308 12.49 -19.94 -8.88
C LEU A 308 12.33 -18.85 -7.79
N VAL A 309 13.46 -18.40 -7.24
CA VAL A 309 13.52 -17.26 -6.31
C VAL A 309 14.08 -16.04 -7.04
N GLY A 310 13.42 -14.88 -6.96
CA GLY A 310 13.98 -13.59 -7.40
C GLY A 310 13.25 -12.85 -8.52
N ILE A 311 11.95 -13.08 -8.72
CA ILE A 311 11.09 -12.23 -9.57
C ILE A 311 10.13 -11.44 -8.67
#